data_AF-A0A2E3XQF8-F1
#
_entry.id   AF-A0A2E3XQF8-F1
#
_cell.length_a   1.000
_cell.length_b   1.000
_cell.length_c   1.000
_cell.angle_alpha   90.00
_cell.angle_beta   90.00
_cell.angle_gamma   90.00
#
_symmetry.space_group_name_H-M   'P 1'
#
loop_
_entity.id
_entity.type
_entity.pdbx_description
1 polymer ?
#
loop_
_entity_poly.entity_id
_entity_poly.type
_entity_poly.pdbx_seq_one_letter_code
_entity_poly.pdbx_strand_id
1 'polypeptide(L)'
;MKDKLPGLPYVEPNFSKHLYYFTGYYLFHALIYLIVLSVIAFFHFLLDHRLADIQDWIFFQSWWILIFSKSTAFFVISRFTGILSFERKPLIHLLQYKKGIFRTEIYVAISIFLLGMALLGRPVWREEFEWELSSVLLNYIGVCLFFGLDGLLLLTLNDELPLKRKNWYIEIVLFSLMAFLFNKWTYFYGLNWSLEIVFFFILVFYCLRLRGGYVWLHSFLLILLMIAPLCALFGLGPLWKGLYSPFIFEKSIGGLEIGVFSVLTLIYFNSKRFKKIPL
;
A
#
# COMPACT_ATOMS: atom_id res chain seq x y z
N MET A 1 2.64 33.88 -11.43
CA MET A 1 1.68 34.74 -10.72
C MET A 1 0.30 34.10 -10.87
N LYS A 2 -0.28 33.56 -9.80
CA LYS A 2 -1.68 33.14 -9.77
C LYS A 2 -2.30 33.88 -8.59
N ASP A 3 -3.36 34.61 -8.89
CA ASP A 3 -4.08 35.46 -7.95
C ASP A 3 -4.50 34.66 -6.72
N LYS A 4 -4.05 35.17 -5.57
CA LYS A 4 -4.46 34.70 -4.26
C LYS A 4 -5.92 35.11 -4.09
N LEU A 5 -6.83 34.14 -4.01
CA LEU A 5 -8.16 34.37 -3.44
C LEU A 5 -7.97 34.89 -2.00
N PRO A 6 -8.35 36.14 -1.69
CA PRO A 6 -8.20 36.69 -0.35
C PRO A 6 -9.20 36.00 0.59
N GLY A 7 -8.71 35.47 1.71
CA GLY A 7 -9.57 35.00 2.81
C GLY A 7 -9.40 33.54 3.24
N LEU A 8 -8.61 32.72 2.55
CA LEU A 8 -8.29 31.37 3.07
C LEU A 8 -7.15 31.47 4.08
N PRO A 9 -7.32 30.98 5.33
CA PRO A 9 -6.26 30.99 6.33
C PRO A 9 -5.05 30.25 5.77
N TYR A 10 -3.86 30.85 5.92
CA TYR A 10 -2.59 30.24 5.58
C TYR A 10 -2.39 29.02 6.50
N VAL A 11 -2.79 27.84 6.03
CA VAL A 11 -2.50 26.58 6.73
C VAL A 11 -1.00 26.35 6.57
N GLU A 12 -0.25 26.57 7.65
CA GLU A 12 1.17 26.24 7.63
C GLU A 12 1.35 24.75 7.28
N PRO A 13 2.19 24.42 6.28
CA PRO A 13 2.44 23.05 5.88
C PRO A 13 3.19 22.35 7.00
N ASN A 14 2.45 21.60 7.81
CA ASN A 14 2.98 21.07 9.04
C ASN A 14 3.26 19.58 8.86
N PHE A 15 4.44 19.28 8.29
CA PHE A 15 4.96 17.91 8.14
C PHE A 15 4.87 17.11 9.45
N SER A 16 5.04 17.77 10.59
CA SER A 16 4.85 17.20 11.92
C SER A 16 3.44 16.66 12.15
N LYS A 17 2.40 17.30 11.60
CA LYS A 17 1.02 16.78 11.67
C LYS A 17 0.85 15.52 10.82
N HIS A 18 1.42 15.48 9.62
CA HIS A 18 1.41 14.24 8.81
C HIS A 18 2.08 13.11 9.56
N LEU A 19 3.28 13.37 10.10
CA LEU A 19 4.01 12.40 10.89
C LEU A 19 3.21 11.94 12.11
N TYR A 20 2.57 12.86 12.83
CA TYR A 20 1.72 12.55 13.99
C TYR A 20 0.55 11.62 13.61
N TYR A 21 -0.23 11.96 12.58
CA TYR A 21 -1.38 11.14 12.18
C TYR A 21 -0.97 9.80 11.56
N PHE A 22 0.09 9.79 10.76
CA PHE A 22 0.60 8.57 10.13
C PHE A 22 1.18 7.61 11.19
N THR A 23 1.95 8.12 12.16
CA THR A 23 2.42 7.33 13.31
C THR A 23 1.25 6.86 14.16
N GLY A 24 0.30 7.75 14.46
CA GLY A 24 -0.90 7.43 15.23
C GLY A 24 -1.69 6.29 14.59
N TYR A 25 -1.88 6.31 13.27
CA TYR A 25 -2.50 5.22 12.52
C TYR A 25 -1.81 3.89 12.75
N TYR A 26 -0.47 3.84 12.64
CA TYR A 26 0.27 2.61 12.86
C TYR A 26 0.25 2.11 14.31
N LEU A 27 0.28 3.01 15.29
CA LEU A 27 0.17 2.66 16.70
C LEU A 27 -1.22 2.11 17.03
N PHE A 28 -2.29 2.76 16.58
CA PHE A 28 -3.66 2.25 16.74
C PHE A 28 -3.84 0.91 16.02
N HIS A 29 -3.28 0.79 14.83
CA HIS A 29 -3.29 -0.45 14.08
C HIS A 29 -2.61 -1.59 14.85
N ALA A 30 -1.42 -1.37 15.38
CA ALA A 30 -0.72 -2.36 16.21
C ALA A 30 -1.52 -2.73 17.47
N LEU A 31 -2.12 -1.76 18.14
CA LEU A 31 -2.97 -1.99 19.31
C LEU A 31 -4.19 -2.84 18.97
N ILE A 32 -4.92 -2.50 17.91
CA ILE A 32 -6.11 -3.27 17.47
C ILE A 32 -5.70 -4.68 17.06
N TYR A 33 -4.59 -4.83 16.34
CA TYR A 33 -4.06 -6.14 15.97
C TYR A 33 -3.77 -7.00 17.21
N LEU A 34 -3.10 -6.44 18.22
CA LEU A 34 -2.81 -7.12 19.48
C LEU A 34 -4.08 -7.53 20.23
N ILE A 35 -5.09 -6.65 20.30
CA ILE A 35 -6.39 -6.96 20.93
C ILE A 35 -7.05 -8.14 20.21
N VAL A 36 -7.10 -8.11 18.88
CA VAL A 36 -7.72 -9.18 18.08
C VAL A 36 -7.00 -10.50 18.29
N LEU A 37 -5.67 -10.52 18.25
CA LEU A 37 -4.89 -11.73 18.55
C LEU A 37 -5.14 -12.26 19.97
N SER A 38 -5.25 -11.36 20.95
CA SER A 38 -5.49 -11.74 22.35
C SER A 38 -6.86 -12.38 22.54
N VAL A 39 -7.90 -11.82 21.89
CA VAL A 39 -9.25 -12.38 21.90
C VAL A 39 -9.28 -13.75 21.21
N ILE A 40 -8.65 -13.89 20.03
CA ILE A 40 -8.56 -15.16 19.31
C ILE A 40 -7.87 -16.22 20.17
N ALA A 41 -6.70 -15.90 20.74
CA ALA A 41 -5.93 -16.81 21.57
C ALA A 41 -6.73 -17.23 22.81
N PHE A 42 -7.40 -16.29 23.49
CA PHE A 42 -8.24 -16.59 24.66
C PHE A 42 -9.31 -17.64 24.34
N PHE A 43 -10.05 -17.47 23.24
CA PHE A 43 -11.09 -18.44 22.86
C PHE A 43 -10.52 -19.79 22.47
N HIS A 44 -9.36 -19.85 21.80
CA HIS A 44 -8.75 -21.13 21.47
C HIS A 44 -8.21 -21.87 22.70
N PHE A 45 -7.64 -21.15 23.67
CA PHE A 45 -7.24 -21.76 24.93
C PHE A 45 -8.43 -22.24 25.75
N LEU A 46 -9.56 -21.54 25.71
CA LEU A 46 -10.80 -22.00 26.35
C LEU A 46 -11.31 -23.32 25.75
N LEU A 47 -11.04 -23.57 24.47
CA LEU A 47 -11.37 -24.81 23.75
C LEU A 47 -10.28 -25.90 23.89
N ASP A 48 -9.28 -25.68 24.74
CA ASP A 48 -8.16 -26.61 24.97
C ASP A 48 -7.32 -26.91 23.71
N HIS A 49 -7.28 -25.96 22.76
CA HIS A 49 -6.39 -26.07 21.60
C HIS A 49 -4.92 -25.83 22.00
N ARG A 50 -3.99 -26.55 21.36
CA ARG A 50 -2.57 -26.38 21.62
C ARG A 50 -2.06 -25.08 21.02
N LEU A 51 -1.00 -24.52 21.59
CA LEU A 51 -0.40 -23.28 21.09
C LEU A 51 -0.02 -23.36 19.60
N ALA A 52 0.47 -24.52 19.13
CA ALA A 52 0.81 -24.73 17.72
C ALA A 52 -0.43 -24.57 16.81
N ASP A 53 -1.55 -25.19 17.18
CA ASP A 53 -2.81 -25.10 16.42
C ASP A 53 -3.30 -23.65 16.34
N ILE A 54 -3.12 -22.87 17.42
CA ILE A 54 -3.47 -21.44 17.48
C ILE A 54 -2.57 -20.63 16.53
N GLN A 55 -1.27 -20.90 16.51
CA GLN A 55 -0.32 -20.21 15.64
C GLN A 55 -0.63 -20.46 14.17
N ASP A 56 -0.89 -21.73 13.81
CA ASP A 56 -1.27 -22.12 12.45
C ASP A 56 -2.57 -21.43 12.03
N TRP A 57 -3.60 -21.45 12.90
CA TRP A 57 -4.86 -20.78 12.61
C TRP A 57 -4.67 -19.27 12.39
N ILE A 58 -3.90 -18.60 13.26
CA ILE A 58 -3.59 -17.17 13.11
C ILE A 58 -2.85 -16.92 11.78
N PHE A 59 -1.95 -17.81 11.39
CA PHE A 59 -1.22 -17.72 10.14
C PHE A 59 -2.15 -17.81 8.92
N PHE A 60 -3.05 -18.79 8.88
CA PHE A 60 -4.04 -18.95 7.81
C PHE A 60 -5.05 -17.80 7.77
N GLN A 61 -5.39 -17.21 8.90
CA GLN A 61 -6.32 -16.06 8.98
C GLN A 61 -5.64 -14.68 8.96
N SER A 62 -4.32 -14.65 8.71
CA SER A 62 -3.50 -13.45 8.86
C SER A 62 -3.97 -12.27 7.99
N TRP A 63 -4.40 -12.51 6.75
CA TRP A 63 -4.97 -11.45 5.89
C TRP A 63 -6.23 -10.84 6.49
N TRP A 64 -7.15 -11.63 7.02
CA TRP A 64 -8.38 -11.13 7.61
C TRP A 64 -8.11 -10.30 8.86
N ILE A 65 -7.25 -10.81 9.75
CA ILE A 65 -6.83 -10.10 10.96
C ILE A 65 -6.13 -8.78 10.59
N LEU A 66 -5.24 -8.81 9.60
CA LEU A 66 -4.54 -7.63 9.08
C LEU A 66 -5.51 -6.58 8.52
N ILE A 67 -6.42 -6.99 7.64
CA ILE A 67 -7.35 -6.08 6.96
C ILE A 67 -8.30 -5.48 7.99
N PHE A 68 -8.83 -6.29 8.90
CA PHE A 68 -9.75 -5.84 9.94
C PHE A 68 -9.08 -4.80 10.87
N SER A 69 -7.87 -5.10 11.35
CA SER A 69 -7.13 -4.20 12.23
C SER A 69 -6.74 -2.89 11.54
N LYS A 70 -6.21 -2.94 10.32
CA LYS A 70 -5.90 -1.73 9.52
C LYS A 70 -7.13 -0.91 9.18
N SER A 71 -8.23 -1.54 8.78
CA SER A 71 -9.47 -0.84 8.42
C SER A 71 -10.07 -0.13 9.63
N THR A 72 -10.04 -0.79 10.80
CA THR A 72 -10.52 -0.19 12.05
C THR A 72 -9.63 0.99 12.48
N ALA A 73 -8.31 0.84 12.40
CA ALA A 73 -7.38 1.93 12.69
C ALA A 73 -7.56 3.12 11.73
N PHE A 74 -7.77 2.83 10.45
CA PHE A 74 -8.04 3.85 9.43
C PHE A 74 -9.32 4.60 9.75
N PHE A 75 -10.39 3.89 10.11
CA PHE A 75 -11.66 4.48 10.51
C PHE A 75 -11.50 5.39 11.73
N VAL A 76 -10.79 4.95 12.76
CA VAL A 76 -10.54 5.73 13.98
C VAL A 76 -9.74 7.00 13.67
N ILE A 77 -8.60 6.90 12.98
CA ILE A 77 -7.79 8.08 12.63
C ILE A 77 -8.53 9.04 11.71
N SER A 78 -9.31 8.51 10.76
CA SER A 78 -10.12 9.34 9.86
C SER A 78 -11.22 10.14 10.58
N ARG A 79 -11.62 9.72 11.80
CA ARG A 79 -12.51 10.53 12.64
C ARG A 79 -11.78 11.72 13.27
N PHE A 80 -10.56 11.52 13.78
CA PHE A 80 -9.78 12.56 14.46
C PHE A 80 -9.26 13.66 13.53
N THR A 81 -8.95 13.31 12.29
CA THR A 81 -8.53 14.25 11.24
C THR A 81 -9.68 15.07 10.67
N GLY A 82 -10.94 14.80 11.06
CA GLY A 82 -12.12 15.46 10.50
C GLY A 82 -12.51 14.95 9.10
N ILE A 83 -11.80 13.95 8.56
CA ILE A 83 -12.05 13.35 7.24
C ILE A 83 -13.45 12.72 7.18
N LEU A 84 -13.92 12.12 8.27
CA LEU A 84 -15.27 11.54 8.39
C LEU A 84 -16.31 12.49 8.99
N SER A 85 -16.06 13.81 8.97
CA SER A 85 -17.10 14.80 9.23
C SER A 85 -18.25 14.60 8.23
N PHE A 86 -19.47 14.39 8.75
CA PHE A 86 -20.68 14.13 7.95
C PHE A 86 -20.94 15.18 6.87
N GLU A 87 -20.40 16.39 7.04
CA GLU A 87 -20.57 17.52 6.12
C GLU A 87 -19.65 17.46 4.88
N ARG A 88 -18.48 16.80 4.97
CA ARG A 88 -17.43 16.94 3.94
C ARG A 88 -17.35 15.80 2.92
N LYS A 89 -17.91 14.60 3.22
CA LYS A 89 -17.97 13.40 2.35
C LYS A 89 -16.76 13.23 1.38
N PRO A 90 -15.50 13.29 1.86
CA PRO A 90 -14.33 13.37 0.98
C PRO A 90 -14.17 12.15 0.07
N LEU A 91 -14.51 10.94 0.55
CA LEU A 91 -14.47 9.71 -0.26
C LEU A 91 -15.45 9.74 -1.44
N ILE A 92 -16.63 10.32 -1.25
CA ILE A 92 -17.62 10.48 -2.33
C ILE A 92 -17.13 11.56 -3.30
N HIS A 93 -16.50 12.63 -2.81
CA HIS A 93 -15.86 13.62 -3.67
C HIS A 93 -14.74 13.02 -4.54
N LEU A 94 -13.93 12.09 -4.01
CA LEU A 94 -12.93 11.36 -4.78
C LEU A 94 -13.52 10.54 -5.93
N LEU A 95 -14.72 9.96 -5.74
CA LEU A 95 -15.47 9.24 -6.77
C LEU A 95 -16.21 10.16 -7.76
N GLN A 96 -16.62 11.35 -7.30
CA GLN A 96 -17.41 12.32 -8.08
C GLN A 96 -16.57 13.24 -8.96
N TYR A 97 -15.23 13.22 -8.86
CA TYR A 97 -14.36 13.90 -9.84
C TYR A 97 -14.64 13.32 -11.24
N LYS A 98 -15.39 14.08 -12.04
CA LYS A 98 -15.77 13.77 -13.43
C LYS A 98 -14.71 14.30 -14.40
N LYS A 99 -14.45 13.49 -15.43
CA LYS A 99 -13.59 13.71 -16.60
C LYS A 99 -12.10 13.90 -16.31
N GLY A 100 -11.36 12.80 -16.36
CA GLY A 100 -9.92 12.86 -16.55
C GLY A 100 -9.41 11.60 -17.19
N ILE A 101 -8.39 11.84 -17.98
CA ILE A 101 -7.89 10.90 -18.95
C ILE A 101 -6.91 9.98 -18.22
N PHE A 102 -7.11 8.69 -18.38
CA PHE A 102 -6.15 7.67 -17.98
C PHE A 102 -4.77 8.02 -18.54
N ARG A 103 -3.79 8.14 -17.65
CA ARG A 103 -2.42 8.42 -18.04
C ARG A 103 -1.82 7.16 -18.64
N THR A 104 -1.67 7.15 -19.97
CA THR A 104 -1.04 6.06 -20.72
C THR A 104 0.35 5.74 -20.17
N GLU A 105 1.03 6.72 -19.57
CA GLU A 105 2.32 6.53 -18.94
C GLU A 105 2.29 5.47 -17.82
N ILE A 106 1.19 5.32 -17.09
CA ILE A 106 1.07 4.35 -16.00
C ILE A 106 0.97 2.94 -16.53
N TYR A 107 0.15 2.72 -17.56
CA TYR A 107 0.04 1.42 -18.21
C TYR A 107 1.36 0.99 -18.83
N VAL A 108 2.06 1.91 -19.50
CA VAL A 108 3.41 1.64 -20.04
C VAL A 108 4.38 1.25 -18.92
N ALA A 109 4.38 1.98 -17.80
CA ALA A 109 5.23 1.64 -16.65
C ALA A 109 4.90 0.26 -16.08
N ILE A 110 3.62 -0.07 -15.88
CA ILE A 110 3.17 -1.37 -15.39
C ILE A 110 3.61 -2.49 -16.36
N SER A 111 3.35 -2.33 -17.66
CA SER A 111 3.72 -3.33 -18.67
C SER A 111 5.24 -3.56 -18.72
N ILE A 112 6.05 -2.50 -18.69
CA ILE A 112 7.52 -2.61 -18.68
C ILE A 112 8.00 -3.27 -17.39
N PHE A 113 7.43 -2.90 -16.25
CA PHE A 113 7.79 -3.48 -14.95
C PHE A 113 7.51 -4.98 -14.94
N LEU A 114 6.28 -5.39 -15.29
CA LEU A 114 5.89 -6.80 -15.32
C LEU A 114 6.69 -7.60 -16.35
N LEU A 115 6.89 -7.06 -17.55
CA LEU A 115 7.70 -7.71 -18.58
C LEU A 115 9.15 -7.88 -18.10
N GLY A 116 9.72 -6.86 -17.47
CA GLY A 116 11.06 -6.92 -16.90
C GLY A 116 11.20 -7.99 -15.82
N MET A 117 10.23 -8.07 -14.90
CA MET A 117 10.20 -9.13 -13.88
C MET A 117 10.05 -10.52 -14.52
N ALA A 118 9.17 -10.68 -15.51
CA ALA A 118 8.97 -11.96 -16.19
C ALA A 118 10.25 -12.42 -16.93
N LEU A 119 10.92 -11.51 -17.64
CA LEU A 119 12.15 -11.82 -18.38
C LEU A 119 13.34 -12.14 -17.45
N LEU A 120 13.48 -11.40 -16.35
CA LEU A 120 14.59 -11.59 -15.41
C LEU A 120 14.38 -12.77 -14.47
N GLY A 121 13.17 -12.93 -13.94
CA GLY A 121 12.85 -13.98 -12.98
C GLY A 121 12.59 -15.34 -13.59
N ARG A 122 12.15 -15.39 -14.86
CA ARG A 122 11.72 -16.62 -15.55
C ARG A 122 10.70 -17.40 -14.72
N PRO A 123 9.43 -16.95 -14.69
CA PRO A 123 8.44 -17.60 -13.86
C PRO A 123 8.17 -19.02 -14.37
N VAL A 124 8.20 -19.97 -13.45
CA VAL A 124 7.84 -21.37 -13.68
C VAL A 124 6.67 -21.76 -12.80
N TRP A 125 5.89 -22.71 -13.31
CA TRP A 125 4.84 -23.35 -12.54
C TRP A 125 5.45 -24.15 -11.39
N ARG A 126 4.89 -24.03 -10.18
CA ARG A 126 5.31 -24.87 -9.06
C ARG A 126 4.59 -26.22 -9.12
N GLU A 127 5.35 -27.29 -9.32
CA GLU A 127 4.82 -28.65 -9.45
C GLU A 127 4.05 -29.13 -8.21
N GLU A 128 4.51 -28.76 -7.02
CA GLU A 128 3.90 -29.11 -5.73
C GLU A 128 2.73 -28.17 -5.32
N PHE A 129 2.28 -27.29 -6.22
CA PHE A 129 1.22 -26.35 -5.88
C PHE A 129 -0.17 -27.00 -5.96
N GLU A 130 -0.80 -27.19 -4.81
CA GLU A 130 -2.22 -27.49 -4.75
C GLU A 130 -3.01 -26.23 -5.08
N TRP A 131 -3.74 -26.26 -6.21
CA TRP A 131 -4.46 -25.10 -6.69
C TRP A 131 -5.64 -24.76 -5.77
N GLU A 132 -5.42 -23.78 -4.89
CA GLU A 132 -6.44 -23.26 -4.00
C GLU A 132 -6.82 -21.81 -4.38
N LEU A 133 -7.83 -21.68 -5.24
CA LEU A 133 -8.26 -20.39 -5.78
C LEU A 133 -8.65 -19.39 -4.68
N SER A 134 -9.25 -19.86 -3.58
CA SER A 134 -9.61 -19.05 -2.41
C SER A 134 -8.40 -18.33 -1.83
N SER A 135 -7.28 -19.04 -1.65
CA SER A 135 -6.06 -18.49 -1.07
C SER A 135 -5.37 -17.51 -2.01
N VAL A 136 -5.34 -17.78 -3.31
CA VAL A 136 -4.81 -16.83 -4.31
C VAL A 136 -5.63 -15.53 -4.31
N LEU A 137 -6.96 -15.63 -4.31
CA LEU A 137 -7.86 -14.48 -4.28
C LEU A 137 -7.77 -13.71 -2.96
N LEU A 138 -7.69 -14.40 -1.84
CA LEU A 138 -7.53 -13.78 -0.52
C LEU A 138 -6.19 -13.03 -0.42
N ASN A 139 -5.11 -13.61 -0.94
CA ASN A 139 -3.81 -12.93 -1.00
C ASN A 139 -3.89 -11.68 -1.89
N TYR A 140 -4.52 -11.79 -3.06
CA TYR A 140 -4.69 -10.66 -3.98
C TYR A 140 -5.50 -9.52 -3.35
N ILE A 141 -6.67 -9.82 -2.77
CA ILE A 141 -7.54 -8.85 -2.09
C ILE A 141 -6.80 -8.27 -0.86
N GLY A 142 -6.13 -9.11 -0.10
CA GLY A 142 -5.32 -8.75 1.05
C GLY A 142 -4.26 -7.71 0.71
N VAL A 143 -3.47 -7.96 -0.34
CA VAL A 143 -2.45 -7.02 -0.84
C VAL A 143 -3.09 -5.72 -1.32
N CYS A 144 -4.21 -5.81 -2.04
CA CYS A 144 -4.93 -4.63 -2.51
C CYS A 144 -5.36 -3.72 -1.35
N LEU A 145 -5.97 -4.30 -0.31
CA LEU A 145 -6.43 -3.57 0.85
C LEU A 145 -5.27 -3.09 1.74
N PHE A 146 -4.21 -3.90 1.87
CA PHE A 146 -3.01 -3.53 2.62
C PHE A 146 -2.38 -2.25 2.09
N PHE A 147 -1.98 -2.22 0.81
CA PHE A 147 -1.41 -1.01 0.22
C PHE A 147 -2.46 0.09 0.00
N GLY A 148 -3.70 -0.30 -0.30
CA GLY A 148 -4.81 0.60 -0.56
C GLY A 148 -5.15 1.48 0.65
N LEU A 149 -5.26 0.90 1.85
CA LEU A 149 -5.59 1.64 3.07
C LEU A 149 -4.50 2.66 3.45
N ASP A 150 -3.23 2.28 3.32
CA ASP A 150 -2.10 3.20 3.52
C ASP A 150 -2.10 4.34 2.50
N GLY A 151 -2.37 4.01 1.23
CA GLY A 151 -2.51 5.00 0.17
C GLY A 151 -3.69 5.96 0.40
N LEU A 152 -4.83 5.45 0.86
CA LEU A 152 -6.01 6.25 1.19
C LEU A 152 -5.75 7.16 2.39
N LEU A 153 -5.06 6.68 3.44
CA LEU A 153 -4.65 7.53 4.56
C LEU A 153 -3.76 8.68 4.10
N LEU A 154 -2.75 8.39 3.28
CA LEU A 154 -1.84 9.42 2.82
C LEU A 154 -2.56 10.42 1.91
N LEU A 155 -3.44 9.94 1.04
CA LEU A 155 -4.28 10.78 0.19
C LEU A 155 -5.13 11.74 1.03
N THR A 156 -5.82 11.24 2.05
CA THR A 156 -6.70 12.06 2.87
C THR A 156 -5.93 13.07 3.72
N LEU A 157 -4.76 12.71 4.25
CA LEU A 157 -3.85 13.66 4.90
C LEU A 157 -3.40 14.76 3.92
N ASN A 158 -3.11 14.40 2.68
CA ASN A 158 -2.67 15.35 1.66
C ASN A 158 -3.75 16.34 1.24
N ASP A 159 -5.00 15.91 1.23
CA ASP A 159 -6.15 16.74 0.87
C ASP A 159 -6.47 17.72 2.01
N GLU A 160 -6.44 17.28 3.28
CA GLU A 160 -6.76 18.13 4.44
C GLU A 160 -5.58 18.99 4.93
N LEU A 161 -4.33 18.51 4.78
CA LEU A 161 -3.11 19.15 5.29
C LEU A 161 -2.05 19.29 4.17
N PRO A 162 -2.30 20.07 3.11
CA PRO A 162 -1.44 20.09 1.93
C PRO A 162 0.01 20.49 2.25
N LEU A 163 0.96 19.63 1.87
CA LEU A 163 2.40 19.88 2.03
C LEU A 163 3.01 20.66 0.86
N LYS A 164 4.04 21.46 1.17
CA LYS A 164 4.90 22.09 0.15
C LYS A 164 5.56 21.03 -0.72
N ARG A 165 5.59 21.28 -2.03
CA ARG A 165 6.14 20.37 -3.05
C ARG A 165 7.58 19.91 -2.80
N LYS A 166 8.40 20.76 -2.16
CA LYS A 166 9.80 20.42 -1.80
C LYS A 166 9.87 19.21 -0.85
N ASN A 167 8.85 19.00 -0.02
CA ASN A 167 8.88 17.98 1.03
C ASN A 167 8.30 16.63 0.57
N TRP A 168 7.69 16.55 -0.63
CA TRP A 168 7.01 15.33 -1.07
C TRP A 168 7.94 14.13 -1.21
N TYR A 169 9.17 14.32 -1.71
CA TYR A 169 10.12 13.21 -1.84
C TYR A 169 10.55 12.66 -0.47
N ILE A 170 10.79 13.57 0.49
CA ILE A 170 11.15 13.20 1.86
C ILE A 170 10.00 12.44 2.52
N GLU A 171 8.78 12.95 2.37
CA GLU A 171 7.57 12.28 2.87
C GLU A 171 7.38 10.89 2.26
N ILE A 172 7.46 10.75 0.94
CA ILE A 172 7.31 9.45 0.26
C ILE A 172 8.30 8.44 0.84
N VAL A 173 9.60 8.78 0.86
CA VAL A 173 10.63 7.86 1.34
C VAL A 173 10.45 7.55 2.83
N LEU A 174 10.25 8.58 3.65
CA LEU A 174 10.10 8.42 5.10
C LEU A 174 8.87 7.59 5.43
N PHE A 175 7.71 7.88 4.82
CA PHE A 175 6.47 7.18 5.13
C PHE A 175 6.44 5.78 4.55
N SER A 176 7.09 5.51 3.42
CA SER A 176 7.28 4.15 2.94
C SER A 176 8.16 3.32 3.89
N LEU A 177 9.23 3.90 4.44
CA LEU A 177 10.08 3.24 5.43
C LEU A 177 9.34 3.02 6.75
N MET A 178 8.62 4.03 7.25
CA MET A 178 7.80 3.90 8.45
C MET A 178 6.73 2.83 8.27
N ALA A 179 6.02 2.84 7.13
CA ALA A 179 5.03 1.82 6.81
C ALA A 179 5.65 0.42 6.88
N PHE A 180 6.77 0.22 6.21
CA PHE A 180 7.49 -1.05 6.26
C PHE A 180 7.88 -1.45 7.68
N LEU A 181 8.51 -0.56 8.45
CA LEU A 181 9.00 -0.86 9.80
C LEU A 181 7.86 -1.17 10.77
N PHE A 182 6.79 -0.39 10.77
CA PHE A 182 5.64 -0.64 11.63
C PHE A 182 4.94 -1.93 11.27
N ASN A 183 4.69 -2.21 9.99
CA ASN A 183 4.06 -3.47 9.60
C ASN A 183 4.96 -4.67 9.94
N LYS A 184 6.27 -4.57 9.68
CA LYS A 184 7.24 -5.61 10.07
C LYS A 184 7.26 -5.86 11.57
N TRP A 185 7.16 -4.81 12.38
CA TRP A 185 7.11 -4.92 13.83
C TRP A 185 5.78 -5.50 14.34
N THR A 186 4.65 -5.10 13.75
CA THR A 186 3.32 -5.58 14.17
C THR A 186 3.07 -7.04 13.77
N TYR A 187 3.49 -7.45 12.58
CA TYR A 187 3.18 -8.77 12.02
C TYR A 187 4.35 -9.74 12.11
N PHE A 188 4.54 -10.29 13.30
CA PHE A 188 5.60 -11.26 13.59
C PHE A 188 5.49 -12.56 12.77
N TYR A 189 4.28 -12.95 12.34
CA TYR A 189 4.04 -14.16 11.54
C TYR A 189 4.21 -13.95 10.02
N GLY A 190 4.54 -12.73 9.57
CA GLY A 190 4.76 -12.46 8.15
C GLY A 190 6.09 -13.06 7.67
N LEU A 191 6.04 -13.86 6.61
CA LEU A 191 7.19 -14.63 6.14
C LEU A 191 8.19 -13.82 5.29
N ASN A 192 7.81 -12.66 4.77
CA ASN A 192 8.62 -11.94 3.78
C ASN A 192 8.59 -10.42 3.94
N TRP A 193 9.00 -9.93 5.11
CA TRP A 193 9.25 -8.50 5.33
C TRP A 193 10.61 -8.08 4.76
N SER A 194 10.68 -7.98 3.43
CA SER A 194 11.87 -7.63 2.65
C SER A 194 11.78 -6.23 1.99
N LEU A 195 12.88 -5.78 1.36
CA LEU A 195 13.02 -4.42 0.81
C LEU A 195 12.06 -4.13 -0.36
N GLU A 196 11.61 -5.17 -1.04
CA GLU A 196 10.59 -5.20 -2.09
C GLU A 196 9.35 -4.39 -1.68
N ILE A 197 8.91 -4.59 -0.42
CA ILE A 197 7.73 -3.95 0.14
C ILE A 197 7.93 -2.43 0.29
N VAL A 198 9.14 -1.99 0.65
CA VAL A 198 9.49 -0.57 0.71
C VAL A 198 9.34 0.07 -0.67
N PHE A 199 9.87 -0.59 -1.71
CA PHE A 199 9.79 -0.07 -3.07
C PHE A 199 8.36 -0.03 -3.61
N PHE A 200 7.53 -1.03 -3.27
CA PHE A 200 6.10 -0.99 -3.56
C PHE A 200 5.41 0.21 -2.88
N PHE A 201 5.67 0.47 -1.60
CA PHE A 201 5.15 1.68 -0.94
C PHE A 201 5.63 2.97 -1.62
N ILE A 202 6.92 3.04 -2.00
CA ILE A 202 7.47 4.22 -2.69
C ILE A 202 6.70 4.49 -3.99
N LEU A 203 6.46 3.46 -4.80
CA LEU A 203 5.73 3.61 -6.06
C LEU A 203 4.27 4.01 -5.83
N VAL A 204 3.58 3.37 -4.87
CA VAL A 204 2.20 3.70 -4.50
C VAL A 204 2.09 5.16 -4.05
N PHE A 205 2.94 5.59 -3.12
CA PHE A 205 2.91 6.95 -2.59
C PHE A 205 3.39 7.99 -3.60
N TYR A 206 4.33 7.63 -4.48
CA TYR A 206 4.73 8.51 -5.59
C TYR A 206 3.60 8.72 -6.60
N CYS A 207 2.85 7.67 -6.95
CA CYS A 207 1.69 7.77 -7.83
C CYS A 207 0.61 8.70 -7.25
N LEU A 208 0.48 8.78 -5.92
CA LEU A 208 -0.38 9.76 -5.23
C LEU A 208 0.10 11.21 -5.36
N ARG A 209 1.28 11.46 -5.95
CA ARG A 209 1.83 12.81 -6.18
C ARG A 209 1.91 13.17 -7.67
N LEU A 210 1.49 12.27 -8.55
CA LEU A 210 1.37 12.57 -9.97
C LEU A 210 0.27 13.61 -10.18
N ARG A 211 0.58 14.69 -10.92
CA ARG A 211 -0.43 15.71 -11.29
C ARG A 211 -1.49 15.08 -12.19
N GLY A 212 -2.76 15.35 -11.90
CA GLY A 212 -3.92 14.93 -12.66
C GLY A 212 -5.18 14.92 -11.80
N GLY A 213 -6.37 14.84 -12.40
CA GLY A 213 -7.62 14.79 -11.64
C GLY A 213 -7.90 13.47 -10.91
N TYR A 214 -7.11 12.40 -11.16
CA TYR A 214 -7.34 11.03 -10.68
C TYR A 214 -6.13 10.45 -9.96
N VAL A 215 -5.61 11.22 -9.02
CA VAL A 215 -4.38 10.90 -8.28
C VAL A 215 -4.49 9.56 -7.55
N TRP A 216 -5.64 9.28 -6.94
CA TRP A 216 -5.91 8.02 -6.23
C TRP A 216 -5.99 6.81 -7.17
N LEU A 217 -6.57 6.99 -8.36
CA LEU A 217 -6.78 5.93 -9.34
C LEU A 217 -5.44 5.41 -9.88
N HIS A 218 -4.44 6.28 -10.02
CA HIS A 218 -3.10 5.91 -10.48
C HIS A 218 -2.43 4.91 -9.53
N SER A 219 -2.49 5.19 -8.23
CA SER A 219 -1.97 4.27 -7.22
C SER A 219 -2.80 3.00 -7.15
N PHE A 220 -4.12 3.09 -7.27
CA PHE A 220 -4.99 1.92 -7.27
C PHE A 220 -4.74 1.00 -8.47
N LEU A 221 -4.56 1.54 -9.67
CA LEU A 221 -4.21 0.78 -10.86
C LEU A 221 -2.85 0.11 -10.71
N LEU A 222 -1.87 0.79 -10.12
CA LEU A 222 -0.56 0.20 -9.82
C LEU A 222 -0.70 -0.99 -8.85
N ILE A 223 -1.49 -0.83 -7.79
CA ILE A 223 -1.75 -1.90 -6.83
C ILE A 223 -2.43 -3.08 -7.52
N LEU A 224 -3.55 -2.83 -8.21
CA LEU A 224 -4.39 -3.85 -8.84
C LEU A 224 -3.67 -4.59 -9.97
N LEU A 225 -2.97 -3.87 -10.85
CA LEU A 225 -2.44 -4.45 -12.08
C LEU A 225 -0.97 -4.87 -11.98
N MET A 226 -0.25 -4.43 -10.95
CA MET A 226 1.18 -4.73 -10.80
C MET A 226 1.49 -5.39 -9.47
N ILE A 227 1.22 -4.72 -8.35
CA ILE A 227 1.67 -5.18 -7.03
C ILE A 227 0.91 -6.44 -6.59
N ALA A 228 -0.42 -6.42 -6.64
CA ALA A 228 -1.24 -7.56 -6.23
C ALA A 228 -1.01 -8.80 -7.10
N PRO A 229 -0.91 -8.72 -8.44
CA PRO A 229 -0.49 -9.86 -9.27
C PRO A 229 0.90 -10.39 -8.90
N LEU A 230 1.89 -9.50 -8.71
CA LEU A 230 3.25 -9.92 -8.31
C LEU A 230 3.26 -10.65 -6.96
N CYS A 231 2.49 -10.15 -6.00
CA CYS A 231 2.39 -10.77 -4.67
C CYS A 231 1.58 -12.07 -4.66
N ALA A 232 0.43 -12.09 -5.35
CA ALA A 232 -0.48 -13.22 -5.34
C ALA A 232 -0.01 -14.37 -6.24
N LEU A 233 0.46 -14.05 -7.45
CA LEU A 233 0.80 -15.06 -8.45
C LEU A 233 2.25 -15.51 -8.39
N PHE A 234 3.18 -14.62 -8.00
CA PHE A 234 4.63 -14.88 -8.04
C PHE A 234 5.31 -14.87 -6.66
N GLY A 235 4.54 -14.72 -5.59
CA GLY A 235 5.02 -14.91 -4.23
C GLY A 235 5.85 -13.76 -3.64
N LEU A 236 5.67 -12.54 -4.16
CA LEU A 236 6.37 -11.34 -3.66
C LEU A 236 5.62 -10.63 -2.51
N GLY A 237 4.58 -11.26 -1.94
CA GLY A 237 3.77 -10.70 -0.87
C GLY A 237 4.45 -10.73 0.50
N PRO A 238 4.07 -9.83 1.44
CA PRO A 238 4.73 -9.73 2.75
C PRO A 238 4.35 -10.86 3.73
N LEU A 239 3.09 -11.31 3.72
CA LEU A 239 2.58 -12.27 4.70
C LEU A 239 2.91 -13.72 4.33
N TRP A 240 2.41 -14.19 3.18
CA TRP A 240 2.54 -15.59 2.79
C TRP A 240 3.72 -15.88 1.87
N LYS A 241 4.53 -14.86 1.53
CA LYS A 241 5.57 -14.95 0.51
C LYS A 241 4.98 -15.55 -0.75
N GLY A 242 5.33 -16.80 -1.07
CA GLY A 242 4.77 -17.57 -2.17
C GLY A 242 4.15 -18.91 -1.78
N LEU A 243 3.76 -19.14 -0.52
CA LEU A 243 3.13 -20.42 -0.14
C LEU A 243 1.89 -20.71 -0.99
N TYR A 244 1.05 -19.69 -1.22
CA TYR A 244 -0.17 -19.79 -2.03
C TYR A 244 -0.02 -19.22 -3.45
N SER A 245 1.21 -19.17 -3.97
CA SER A 245 1.46 -18.62 -5.30
C SER A 245 1.71 -19.74 -6.31
N PRO A 246 0.97 -19.78 -7.43
CA PRO A 246 1.13 -20.82 -8.45
C PRO A 246 2.46 -20.75 -9.20
N PHE A 247 3.04 -19.56 -9.30
CA PHE A 247 4.32 -19.35 -9.96
C PHE A 247 5.43 -19.02 -8.95
N ILE A 248 6.63 -19.47 -9.26
CA ILE A 248 7.87 -19.04 -8.62
C ILE A 248 8.83 -18.55 -9.69
N PHE A 249 9.70 -17.61 -9.34
CA PHE A 249 10.79 -17.22 -10.22
C PHE A 249 11.95 -18.20 -10.05
N GLU A 250 12.43 -18.80 -11.14
CA GLU A 250 13.64 -19.63 -11.14
C GLU A 250 14.84 -18.85 -10.61
N LYS A 251 14.96 -17.60 -11.07
CA LYS A 251 15.95 -16.66 -10.54
C LYS A 251 15.30 -15.85 -9.43
N SER A 252 15.89 -15.90 -8.23
CA SER A 252 15.43 -15.10 -7.10
C SER A 252 15.37 -13.62 -7.49
N ILE A 253 14.14 -13.07 -7.51
CA ILE A 253 13.88 -11.64 -7.59
C ILE A 253 13.79 -11.15 -6.15
N GLY A 254 14.67 -10.23 -5.78
CA GLY A 254 14.67 -9.60 -4.47
C GLY A 254 14.44 -8.10 -4.54
N GLY A 255 14.72 -7.43 -3.41
CA GLY A 255 14.57 -5.99 -3.29
C GLY A 255 15.43 -5.18 -4.25
N LEU A 256 16.58 -5.71 -4.68
CA LEU A 256 17.48 -5.01 -5.60
C LEU A 256 16.85 -4.87 -6.98
N GLU A 257 16.35 -5.95 -7.56
CA GLU A 257 15.70 -5.96 -8.87
C GLU A 257 14.46 -5.08 -8.85
N ILE A 258 13.58 -5.26 -7.86
CA ILE A 258 12.38 -4.43 -7.69
C ILE A 258 12.77 -2.96 -7.49
N GLY A 259 13.84 -2.68 -6.75
CA GLY A 259 14.38 -1.35 -6.54
C GLY A 259 14.85 -0.69 -7.84
N VAL A 260 15.61 -1.40 -8.67
CA VAL A 260 16.06 -0.91 -9.98
C VAL A 260 14.87 -0.56 -10.87
N PHE A 261 13.90 -1.47 -11.01
CA PHE A 261 12.71 -1.18 -11.83
C PHE A 261 11.83 -0.07 -11.25
N SER A 262 11.80 0.06 -9.93
CA SER A 262 11.11 1.17 -9.27
C SER A 262 11.78 2.49 -9.60
N VAL A 263 13.12 2.58 -9.49
CA VAL A 263 13.88 3.77 -9.87
C VAL A 263 13.70 4.11 -11.34
N LEU A 264 13.77 3.13 -12.24
CA LEU A 264 13.53 3.33 -13.68
C LEU A 264 12.11 3.87 -13.95
N THR A 265 11.12 3.34 -13.24
CA THR A 265 9.73 3.80 -13.32
C THR A 265 9.59 5.26 -12.86
N LEU A 266 10.24 5.62 -11.74
CA LEU A 266 10.25 6.99 -11.23
C LEU A 266 10.96 7.96 -12.20
N ILE A 267 12.10 7.55 -12.78
CA ILE A 267 12.80 8.32 -13.81
C ILE A 267 11.90 8.53 -15.03
N TYR A 268 11.22 7.47 -15.49
CA TYR A 268 10.28 7.54 -16.60
C TYR A 268 9.15 8.54 -16.33
N PHE A 269 8.50 8.47 -15.17
CA PHE A 269 7.43 9.41 -14.81
C PHE A 269 7.93 10.85 -14.71
N ASN A 270 9.11 11.07 -14.13
CA ASN A 270 9.71 12.41 -14.07
C ASN A 270 10.07 12.95 -15.46
N SER A 271 10.65 12.13 -16.35
CA SER A 271 11.03 12.56 -17.70
C SER A 271 9.83 13.04 -18.54
N LYS A 272 8.69 12.33 -18.46
CA LYS A 272 7.45 12.70 -19.15
C LYS A 272 6.78 13.92 -18.54
N ARG A 273 7.01 14.20 -17.24
CA ARG A 273 6.51 15.39 -16.56
C ARG A 273 7.16 16.67 -17.09
N PHE A 274 8.45 16.63 -17.44
CA PHE A 274 9.16 17.81 -17.96
C PHE A 274 8.79 18.16 -19.41
N LYS A 275 8.37 17.17 -20.22
CA LYS A 275 7.97 17.41 -21.62
C LYS A 275 6.61 18.12 -21.80
N LYS A 276 5.81 18.27 -20.73
CA LYS A 276 4.45 18.86 -20.78
C LYS A 276 4.37 20.28 -20.18
N ILE A 277 5.50 20.99 -20.03
CA ILE A 277 5.50 22.42 -19.74
C ILE A 277 5.63 23.16 -21.08
N PRO A 278 4.55 23.62 -21.73
CA PRO A 278 4.70 24.66 -22.72
C PRO A 278 5.23 25.90 -21.99
N LEU A 279 6.34 26.46 -22.50
CA LEU A 279 6.74 27.83 -22.22
C LEU A 279 5.64 28.79 -22.66
#